data_AF-A0A3A1YAA1-F1
#
_entry.id   AF-A0A3A1YAA1-F1
#
_cell.length_a   1.000
_cell.length_b   1.000
_cell.length_c   1.000
_cell.angle_alpha   90.00
_cell.angle_beta   90.00
_cell.angle_gamma   90.00
#
_symmetry.space_group_name_H-M   'P 1'
#
loop_
_entity.id
_entity.type
_entity.pdbx_description
1 polymer ?
#
loop_
_entity_poly.entity_id
_entity_poly.type
_entity_poly.pdbx_seq_one_letter_code
_entity_poly.pdbx_strand_id
1 'polypeptide(L)'
;MAVCTVLSYAQTGSEMSTTNKSSTATLNTQVTPYPLEVTYDKTTHLIFPSAIRYVDLGSEHLIADKAKEAENVLRVKAAVTDFEQKTNLSVITEDGGFFSFEVCYHPSPKLLTLDFARNIPQGNSVKSDILFSDTGWESPAVAQMIMTSIYNQKREFIKHIGSQNAGISWLLKGMYVHNGKLYLDIKLKNRSRMPFEV
;
A
#
# COMPACT_ATOMS: atom_id res chain seq x y z
N MET A 1 1.37 49.97 -20.91
CA MET A 1 -0.05 50.16 -20.50
C MET A 1 -0.51 48.85 -19.89
N ALA A 2 -0.95 48.71 -18.64
CA ALA A 2 -1.27 49.66 -17.60
C ALA A 2 -0.81 49.09 -16.24
N VAL A 3 -0.26 49.96 -15.40
CA VAL A 3 -0.05 49.76 -13.96
C VAL A 3 -1.41 49.91 -13.29
N CYS A 4 -1.76 49.05 -12.35
CA CYS A 4 -2.89 49.29 -11.45
C CYS A 4 -2.50 48.90 -10.02
N THR A 5 -2.39 49.92 -9.17
CA THR A 5 -2.13 49.86 -7.73
C THR A 5 -3.36 50.46 -7.05
N VAL A 6 -3.96 49.79 -6.05
CA VAL A 6 -4.87 50.40 -5.06
C VAL A 6 -4.75 49.56 -3.78
N LEU A 7 -4.04 50.02 -2.75
CA LEU A 7 -4.47 50.82 -1.60
C LEU A 7 -5.46 50.12 -0.64
N SER A 8 -4.96 49.93 0.58
CA SER A 8 -5.61 49.45 1.80
C SER A 8 -6.68 50.40 2.35
N TYR A 9 -7.68 49.84 3.04
CA TYR A 9 -8.37 50.50 4.15
C TYR A 9 -8.59 49.50 5.29
N ALA A 10 -8.32 49.96 6.51
CA ALA A 10 -8.66 49.29 7.77
C ALA A 10 -9.94 49.91 8.34
N GLN A 11 -10.81 49.08 8.94
CA GLN A 11 -11.81 49.52 9.92
C GLN A 11 -11.88 48.49 11.06
N THR A 12 -11.84 49.04 12.28
CA THR A 12 -12.00 48.39 13.59
C THR A 12 -13.46 48.34 14.02
N GLY A 13 -13.90 47.26 14.69
CA GLY A 13 -15.18 47.23 15.39
C GLY A 13 -15.57 45.87 16.01
N SER A 14 -15.39 45.76 17.33
CA SER A 14 -16.18 45.06 18.38
C SER A 14 -16.75 43.63 18.20
N GLU A 15 -16.28 42.76 19.11
CA GLU A 15 -16.85 41.59 19.81
C GLU A 15 -18.20 40.97 19.39
N MET A 16 -18.19 39.65 19.15
CA MET A 16 -19.25 38.73 19.59
C MET A 16 -18.69 37.31 19.76
N SER A 17 -18.58 36.86 21.00
CA SER A 17 -18.27 35.49 21.38
C SER A 17 -19.30 34.52 20.81
N THR A 18 -18.87 33.66 19.90
CA THR A 18 -19.57 32.39 19.64
C THR A 18 -18.55 31.26 19.78
N THR A 19 -18.71 30.51 20.86
CA THR A 19 -18.01 29.25 21.14
C THR A 19 -18.33 28.23 20.07
N ASN A 20 -17.56 28.24 18.99
CA ASN A 20 -17.45 27.07 18.13
C ASN A 20 -16.32 26.21 18.70
N LYS A 21 -16.72 25.12 19.37
CA LYS A 21 -15.87 23.99 19.70
C LYS A 21 -15.24 23.49 18.40
N SER A 22 -14.09 24.07 18.04
CA SER A 22 -13.13 23.44 17.15
C SER A 22 -12.69 22.19 17.88
N SER A 23 -13.35 21.07 17.57
CA SER A 23 -12.78 19.76 17.83
C SER A 23 -11.51 19.74 17.00
N THR A 24 -10.41 20.11 17.63
CA THR A 24 -9.08 19.76 17.16
C THR A 24 -9.11 18.25 16.99
N ALA A 25 -9.36 17.79 15.77
CA ALA A 25 -9.15 16.41 15.38
C ALA A 25 -7.66 16.19 15.57
N THR A 26 -7.30 15.66 16.75
CA THR A 26 -5.97 15.16 17.00
C THR A 26 -5.76 14.08 15.94
N LEU A 27 -4.99 14.40 14.91
CA LEU A 27 -4.50 13.41 13.97
C LEU A 27 -3.70 12.45 14.82
N ASN A 28 -4.28 11.29 15.16
CA ASN A 28 -3.55 10.20 15.80
C ASN A 28 -2.52 9.74 14.77
N THR A 29 -1.32 10.31 14.83
CA THR A 29 -0.16 9.99 14.00
C THR A 29 0.49 8.66 14.39
N GLN A 30 0.00 8.03 15.46
CA GLN A 30 0.55 6.79 15.99
C GLN A 30 -0.14 5.57 15.36
N VAL A 31 0.66 4.69 14.75
CA VAL A 31 0.22 3.36 14.32
C VAL A 31 0.14 2.48 15.55
N THR A 32 -1.05 1.94 15.85
CA THR A 32 -1.22 0.96 16.94
C THR A 32 -0.83 -0.43 16.42
N PRO A 33 0.17 -1.11 17.03
CA PRO A 33 0.54 -2.46 16.61
C PRO A 33 -0.58 -3.47 16.86
N TYR A 34 -0.75 -4.43 15.95
CA TYR A 34 -1.67 -5.55 16.12
C TYR A 34 -1.04 -6.64 17.00
N PRO A 35 -1.72 -7.12 18.07
CA PRO A 35 -1.18 -8.18 18.91
C PRO A 35 -1.15 -9.51 18.15
N LEU A 36 0.01 -10.17 18.10
CA LEU A 36 0.23 -11.41 17.39
C LEU A 36 0.84 -12.47 18.31
N GLU A 37 0.13 -13.58 18.49
CA GLU A 37 0.66 -14.75 19.19
C GLU A 37 1.36 -15.69 18.21
N VAL A 38 2.57 -16.11 18.55
CA VAL A 38 3.34 -17.10 17.79
C VAL A 38 3.79 -18.25 18.69
N THR A 39 4.02 -19.41 18.08
CA THR A 39 4.56 -20.59 18.77
C THR A 39 5.69 -21.20 17.95
N TYR A 40 6.43 -22.13 18.56
CA TYR A 40 7.55 -22.81 17.91
C TYR A 40 7.06 -23.90 16.93
N ASP A 41 6.07 -24.70 17.36
CA ASP A 41 5.63 -25.91 16.64
C ASP A 41 4.65 -25.65 15.49
N LYS A 42 4.06 -24.45 15.45
CA LYS A 42 3.04 -24.09 14.45
C LYS A 42 3.41 -22.77 13.79
N THR A 43 2.98 -22.63 12.55
CA THR A 43 3.21 -21.44 11.73
C THR A 43 1.93 -20.62 11.65
N THR A 44 2.02 -19.35 12.02
CA THR A 44 0.94 -18.37 11.85
C THR A 44 1.04 -17.77 10.45
N HIS A 45 -0.07 -17.72 9.73
CA HIS A 45 -0.17 -17.20 8.37
C HIS A 45 -0.84 -15.84 8.37
N LEU A 46 -0.17 -14.83 7.84
CA LEU A 46 -0.68 -13.47 7.68
C LEU A 46 -0.96 -13.24 6.20
N ILE A 47 -2.21 -12.94 5.84
CA ILE A 47 -2.64 -12.68 4.46
C ILE A 47 -2.91 -11.18 4.30
N PHE A 48 -2.17 -10.55 3.41
CA PHE A 48 -2.22 -9.12 3.13
C PHE A 48 -3.08 -8.81 1.90
N PRO A 49 -3.62 -7.58 1.78
CA PRO A 49 -4.39 -7.17 0.60
C PRO A 49 -3.55 -7.02 -0.68
N SER A 50 -2.23 -6.88 -0.57
CA SER A 50 -1.30 -6.69 -1.68
C SER A 50 0.00 -7.47 -1.43
N ALA A 51 0.81 -7.64 -2.47
CA ALA A 51 2.08 -8.35 -2.40
C ALA A 51 3.01 -7.72 -1.36
N ILE A 52 3.71 -8.58 -0.61
CA ILE A 52 4.68 -8.16 0.40
C ILE A 52 5.96 -7.69 -0.30
N ARG A 53 6.36 -6.46 -0.01
CA ARG A 53 7.59 -5.84 -0.51
C ARG A 53 8.73 -5.92 0.51
N TYR A 54 8.41 -5.67 1.78
CA TYR A 54 9.41 -5.60 2.84
C TYR A 54 8.85 -6.19 4.15
N VAL A 55 9.72 -6.87 4.90
CA VAL A 55 9.44 -7.47 6.21
C VAL A 55 10.61 -7.16 7.12
N ASP A 56 10.30 -6.70 8.33
CA ASP A 56 11.26 -6.43 9.39
C ASP A 56 10.89 -7.22 10.65
N LEU A 57 11.86 -7.97 11.17
CA LEU A 57 11.74 -8.74 12.41
C LEU A 57 12.55 -8.03 13.49
N GLY A 58 11.90 -7.66 14.59
CA GLY A 58 12.52 -6.94 15.69
C GLY A 58 13.52 -7.75 16.52
N SER A 59 13.54 -9.08 16.37
CA SER A 59 14.50 -9.95 17.03
C SER A 59 14.71 -11.25 16.27
N GLU A 60 15.82 -11.92 16.56
CA GLU A 60 16.15 -13.25 16.05
C GLU A 60 15.26 -14.36 16.65
N HIS A 61 14.38 -14.04 17.62
CA HIS A 61 13.42 -15.00 18.18
C HIS A 61 12.25 -15.28 17.25
N LEU A 62 12.14 -14.56 16.13
CA LEU A 62 11.14 -14.79 15.10
C LEU A 62 11.78 -15.32 13.83
N ILE A 63 11.05 -16.21 13.16
CA ILE A 63 11.33 -16.61 11.78
C ILE A 63 10.12 -16.23 10.95
N ALA A 64 10.35 -15.52 9.86
CA ALA A 64 9.33 -15.21 8.88
C ALA A 64 9.78 -15.60 7.47
N ASP A 65 8.84 -16.08 6.66
CA ASP A 65 9.10 -16.49 5.29
C ASP A 65 7.90 -16.15 4.38
N LYS A 66 8.20 -15.54 3.23
CA LYS A 66 7.19 -15.22 2.21
C LYS A 66 6.79 -16.51 1.50
N ALA A 67 5.49 -16.75 1.34
CA ALA A 67 5.04 -17.94 0.63
C ALA A 67 5.42 -17.87 -0.85
N LYS A 68 6.05 -18.95 -1.37
CA LYS A 68 6.54 -18.99 -2.77
C LYS A 68 5.43 -18.88 -3.81
N GLU A 69 4.25 -19.41 -3.51
CA GLU A 69 3.11 -19.48 -4.43
C GLU A 69 2.06 -18.38 -4.14
N ALA A 70 2.29 -17.55 -3.12
CA ALA A 70 1.35 -16.49 -2.71
C ALA A 70 2.09 -15.27 -2.15
N GLU A 71 2.31 -14.27 -3.00
CA GLU A 71 3.15 -13.12 -2.69
C GLU A 71 2.61 -12.20 -1.58
N ASN A 72 1.33 -12.30 -1.27
CA ASN A 72 0.68 -11.55 -0.21
C ASN A 72 0.55 -12.37 1.10
N VAL A 73 1.25 -13.51 1.22
CA VAL A 73 1.18 -14.37 2.41
C VAL A 73 2.55 -14.41 3.10
N LEU A 74 2.57 -14.04 4.39
CA LEU A 74 3.73 -14.18 5.27
C LEU A 74 3.48 -15.30 6.27
N ARG A 75 4.45 -16.21 6.39
CA ARG A 75 4.47 -17.26 7.41
C ARG A 75 5.37 -16.82 8.54
N VAL A 76 4.87 -16.83 9.77
CA VAL A 76 5.61 -16.39 10.96
C VAL A 76 5.55 -17.49 12.01
N LYS A 77 6.68 -17.79 12.64
CA LYS A 77 6.76 -18.66 13.82
C LYS A 77 7.87 -18.22 14.76
N ALA A 78 7.87 -18.75 15.98
CA ALA A 78 8.97 -18.54 16.90
C ALA A 78 10.20 -19.37 16.49
N ALA A 79 11.39 -18.79 16.63
CA ALA A 79 12.69 -19.47 16.45
C ALA A 79 13.11 -20.23 17.71
N VAL A 80 12.62 -19.79 18.87
CA VAL A 80 12.90 -20.35 20.20
C VAL A 80 11.60 -20.47 20.98
N THR A 81 11.55 -21.40 21.93
CA THR A 81 10.41 -21.58 22.83
C THR A 81 10.47 -20.58 23.99
N ASP A 82 9.31 -20.19 24.51
CA ASP A 82 9.14 -19.49 25.79
C ASP A 82 9.94 -18.19 25.95
N PHE A 83 10.09 -17.40 24.88
CA PHE A 83 10.68 -16.07 25.01
C PHE A 83 9.71 -15.12 25.75
N GLU A 84 10.17 -14.49 26.82
CA GLU A 84 9.33 -13.64 27.68
C GLU A 84 9.11 -12.23 27.10
N GLN A 85 10.08 -11.73 26.34
CA GLN A 85 10.07 -10.36 25.84
C GLN A 85 9.20 -10.24 24.59
N LYS A 86 8.27 -9.29 24.59
CA LYS A 86 7.55 -8.94 23.36
C LYS A 86 8.53 -8.34 22.34
N THR A 87 8.34 -8.68 21.08
CA THR A 87 9.13 -8.16 19.96
C THR A 87 8.20 -7.57 18.91
N ASN A 88 8.75 -6.88 17.91
CA ASN A 88 7.98 -6.26 16.85
C ASN A 88 8.15 -6.99 15.52
N LEU A 89 7.13 -6.90 14.67
CA LEU A 89 7.18 -7.31 13.28
C LEU A 89 6.53 -6.21 12.46
N SER A 90 7.18 -5.76 11.38
CA SER A 90 6.61 -4.77 10.47
C SER A 90 6.58 -5.32 9.05
N VAL A 91 5.49 -5.05 8.32
CA VAL A 91 5.31 -5.47 6.93
C VAL A 91 4.88 -4.28 6.09
N ILE A 92 5.54 -4.11 4.94
CA ILE A 92 5.17 -3.13 3.93
C ILE A 92 4.74 -3.86 2.67
N THR A 93 3.57 -3.50 2.13
CA THR A 93 3.02 -4.05 0.90
C THR A 93 3.23 -3.11 -0.29
N GLU A 94 3.21 -3.64 -1.51
CA GLU A 94 3.44 -2.87 -2.75
C GLU A 94 2.40 -1.75 -2.99
N ASP A 95 1.21 -1.85 -2.39
CA ASP A 95 0.19 -0.78 -2.44
C ASP A 95 0.42 0.33 -1.41
N GLY A 96 1.55 0.30 -0.68
CA GLY A 96 1.93 1.27 0.35
C GLY A 96 1.32 0.97 1.73
N GLY A 97 0.67 -0.18 1.92
CA GLY A 97 0.15 -0.58 3.22
C GLY A 97 1.26 -0.81 4.24
N PHE A 98 1.12 -0.22 5.43
CA PHE A 98 1.98 -0.48 6.58
C PHE A 98 1.24 -1.29 7.64
N PHE A 99 1.82 -2.41 8.05
CA PHE A 99 1.30 -3.27 9.11
C PHE A 99 2.35 -3.41 10.19
N SER A 100 1.99 -3.06 11.42
CA SER A 100 2.84 -3.20 12.60
C SER A 100 2.23 -4.22 13.55
N PHE A 101 3.05 -5.10 14.11
CA PHE A 101 2.64 -6.17 15.01
C PHE A 101 3.48 -6.14 16.28
N GLU A 102 2.81 -6.31 17.42
CA GLU A 102 3.45 -6.63 18.69
C GLU A 102 3.34 -8.14 18.89
N VAL A 103 4.46 -8.84 18.87
CA VAL A 103 4.54 -10.30 18.84
C VAL A 103 4.91 -10.85 20.22
N CYS A 104 4.15 -11.83 20.69
CA CYS A 104 4.43 -12.56 21.92
C CYS A 104 4.43 -14.08 21.68
N TYR A 105 5.21 -14.80 22.47
CA TYR A 105 5.17 -16.25 22.48
C TYR A 105 3.93 -16.75 23.22
N HIS A 106 3.26 -17.75 22.66
CA HIS A 106 2.23 -18.50 23.34
C HIS A 106 2.32 -19.98 22.94
N PRO A 107 2.33 -20.95 23.88
CA PRO A 107 2.54 -22.37 23.54
C PRO A 107 1.42 -22.94 22.66
N SER A 108 0.18 -22.50 22.86
CA SER A 108 -0.98 -22.92 22.07
C SER A 108 -1.80 -21.71 21.59
N PRO A 109 -1.32 -20.97 20.58
CA PRO A 109 -1.97 -19.75 20.11
C PRO A 109 -3.34 -20.10 19.50
N LYS A 110 -4.34 -19.24 19.76
CA LYS A 110 -5.72 -19.51 19.33
C LYS A 110 -5.93 -19.23 17.84
N LEU A 111 -5.23 -18.23 17.30
CA LEU A 111 -5.31 -17.85 15.89
C LEU A 111 -4.00 -18.20 15.19
N LEU A 112 -4.10 -18.97 14.11
CA LEU A 112 -2.98 -19.34 13.24
C LEU A 112 -3.11 -18.77 11.83
N THR A 113 -4.22 -18.09 11.53
CA THR A 113 -4.46 -17.47 10.23
C THR A 113 -5.18 -16.16 10.43
N LEU A 114 -4.60 -15.09 9.90
CA LEU A 114 -5.11 -13.73 9.97
C LEU A 114 -5.21 -13.18 8.55
N ASP A 115 -6.40 -12.75 8.16
CA ASP A 115 -6.70 -12.21 6.83
C ASP A 115 -7.01 -10.71 6.93
N PHE A 116 -6.01 -9.90 6.60
CA PHE A 116 -6.08 -8.45 6.57
C PHE A 116 -6.66 -7.92 5.25
N ALA A 117 -6.84 -8.76 4.24
CA ALA A 117 -7.53 -8.38 3.01
C ALA A 117 -9.05 -8.29 3.25
N ARG A 118 -9.60 -9.17 4.09
CA ARG A 118 -11.04 -9.21 4.40
C ARG A 118 -11.41 -8.53 5.71
N ASN A 119 -10.54 -8.61 6.72
CA ASN A 119 -10.78 -8.04 8.05
C ASN A 119 -9.68 -7.05 8.38
N ILE A 120 -9.84 -5.81 7.92
CA ILE A 120 -8.96 -4.72 8.33
C ILE A 120 -9.37 -4.32 9.77
N PRO A 121 -8.55 -4.57 10.79
CA PRO A 121 -8.84 -4.10 12.14
C PRO A 121 -8.78 -2.57 12.11
N GLN A 122 -9.88 -1.90 12.44
CA GLN A 122 -9.93 -0.44 12.48
C GLN A 122 -8.82 0.08 13.41
N GLY A 123 -7.87 0.83 12.84
CA GLY A 123 -6.75 1.45 13.57
C GLY A 123 -5.37 0.79 13.43
N ASN A 124 -5.26 -0.40 12.83
CA ASN A 124 -3.97 -1.13 12.79
C ASN A 124 -3.33 -1.23 11.41
N SER A 125 -4.05 -0.87 10.35
CA SER A 125 -3.46 -0.60 9.04
C SER A 125 -3.58 0.89 8.77
N VAL A 126 -2.45 1.59 8.81
CA VAL A 126 -2.40 2.92 8.22
C VAL A 126 -2.02 2.68 6.76
N LYS A 127 -2.91 3.05 5.82
CA LYS A 127 -2.46 3.34 4.46
C LYS A 127 -1.67 4.63 4.54
N SER A 128 -0.45 4.55 5.05
CA SER A 128 0.49 5.65 5.01
C SER A 128 0.92 5.79 3.56
N ASP A 129 1.11 7.01 3.10
CA ASP A 129 1.76 7.27 1.81
C ASP A 129 3.24 6.87 1.93
N ILE A 130 3.51 5.58 2.02
CA ILE A 130 4.87 5.04 1.96
C ILE A 130 5.35 5.30 0.54
N LEU A 131 6.25 6.27 0.43
CA LEU A 131 6.93 6.60 -0.80
C LEU A 131 8.03 5.55 -1.02
N PHE A 132 7.91 4.76 -2.08
CA PHE A 132 9.03 3.95 -2.54
C PHE A 132 9.93 4.79 -3.44
N SER A 133 11.25 4.62 -3.29
CA SER A 133 12.27 5.29 -4.11
C SER A 133 12.00 5.11 -5.61
N ASP A 134 11.47 3.96 -6.00
CA ASP A 134 11.29 3.57 -7.39
C ASP A 134 10.03 4.20 -8.01
N THR A 135 9.08 4.62 -7.17
CA THR A 135 7.85 5.31 -7.58
C THR A 135 8.06 6.83 -7.62
N GLY A 136 9.23 7.36 -7.27
CA GLY A 136 9.45 8.82 -7.18
C GLY A 136 8.55 9.49 -6.12
N TRP A 137 8.09 10.71 -6.39
CA TRP A 137 7.33 11.54 -5.44
C TRP A 137 5.83 11.20 -5.31
N GLU A 138 5.35 10.11 -5.93
CA GLU A 138 3.94 9.73 -5.81
C GLU A 138 3.78 8.47 -4.99
N SER A 139 2.76 8.51 -4.11
CA SER A 139 2.31 7.35 -3.36
C SER A 139 1.88 6.22 -4.32
N PRO A 140 2.25 4.96 -4.05
CA PRO A 140 1.83 3.79 -4.84
C PRO A 140 0.31 3.70 -5.00
N ALA A 141 -0.44 4.10 -3.98
CA ALA A 141 -1.90 4.16 -4.02
C ALA A 141 -2.40 5.12 -5.11
N VAL A 142 -1.77 6.29 -5.26
CA VAL A 142 -2.12 7.27 -6.30
C VAL A 142 -1.82 6.71 -7.68
N ALA A 143 -0.65 6.10 -7.88
CA ALA A 143 -0.30 5.46 -9.14
C ALA A 143 -1.31 4.35 -9.51
N GLN A 144 -1.69 3.52 -8.54
CA GLN A 144 -2.68 2.46 -8.73
C GLN A 144 -4.08 3.02 -9.06
N MET A 145 -4.49 4.11 -8.42
CA MET A 145 -5.75 4.79 -8.74
C MET A 145 -5.76 5.35 -10.17
N ILE A 146 -4.65 5.97 -10.60
CA ILE A 146 -4.50 6.50 -11.97
C ILE A 146 -4.57 5.34 -12.97
N MET A 147 -3.78 4.29 -12.78
CA MET A 147 -3.78 3.10 -13.64
C MET A 147 -5.18 2.46 -13.73
N THR A 148 -5.86 2.30 -12.60
CA THR A 148 -7.22 1.75 -12.54
C THR A 148 -8.22 2.63 -13.28
N SER A 149 -8.09 3.96 -13.16
CA SER A 149 -8.94 4.91 -13.86
C SER A 149 -8.74 4.85 -15.37
N ILE A 150 -7.48 4.79 -15.83
CA ILE A 150 -7.13 4.62 -17.24
C ILE A 150 -7.72 3.31 -17.79
N TYR A 151 -7.51 2.20 -17.07
CA TYR A 151 -8.03 0.88 -17.45
C TYR A 151 -9.57 0.88 -17.59
N ASN A 152 -10.27 1.45 -16.62
CA ASN A 152 -11.74 1.49 -16.62
C ASN A 152 -12.34 2.43 -17.65
N GLN A 153 -11.59 3.46 -18.08
CA GLN A 153 -12.07 4.41 -19.10
C GLN A 153 -12.31 3.73 -20.46
N LYS A 154 -11.60 2.62 -20.74
CA LYS A 154 -11.66 1.85 -22.00
C LYS A 154 -11.56 2.71 -23.26
N ARG A 155 -10.88 3.86 -23.18
CA ARG A 155 -10.73 4.78 -24.32
C ARG A 155 -9.59 4.31 -25.20
N GLU A 156 -9.84 4.22 -26.49
CA GLU A 156 -8.82 3.87 -27.50
C GLU A 156 -8.54 5.11 -28.36
N PHE A 157 -7.71 6.01 -27.83
CA PHE A 157 -7.29 7.24 -28.53
C PHE A 157 -6.31 6.94 -29.67
N ILE A 158 -5.45 5.94 -29.46
CA ILE A 158 -4.42 5.53 -30.40
C ILE A 158 -4.79 4.13 -30.91
N LYS A 159 -4.81 3.96 -32.24
CA LYS A 159 -5.21 2.70 -32.90
C LYS A 159 -4.22 2.21 -33.95
N HIS A 160 -3.22 3.01 -34.28
CA HIS A 160 -2.29 2.76 -35.38
C HIS A 160 -0.84 2.60 -34.93
N ILE A 161 -0.52 2.83 -33.65
CA ILE A 161 0.82 2.65 -33.10
C ILE A 161 0.88 1.26 -32.46
N GLY A 162 1.48 0.32 -33.18
CA GLY A 162 1.64 -1.05 -32.73
C GLY A 162 2.47 -1.85 -33.73
N SER A 163 2.80 -3.08 -33.35
CA SER A 163 3.50 -4.00 -34.23
C SER A 163 3.09 -5.44 -33.92
N GLN A 164 3.27 -6.31 -34.91
CA GLN A 164 3.05 -7.74 -34.79
C GLN A 164 4.27 -8.48 -35.33
N ASN A 165 4.83 -9.37 -34.52
CA ASN A 165 5.91 -10.26 -34.93
C ASN A 165 5.84 -11.58 -34.14
N ALA A 166 6.24 -12.68 -34.77
CA ALA A 166 6.32 -14.01 -34.14
C ALA A 166 5.03 -14.45 -33.39
N GLY A 167 3.85 -14.02 -33.87
CA GLY A 167 2.56 -14.32 -33.24
C GLY A 167 2.24 -13.45 -32.01
N ILE A 168 3.08 -12.50 -31.64
CA ILE A 168 2.82 -11.52 -30.58
C ILE A 168 2.49 -10.18 -31.24
N SER A 169 1.40 -9.54 -30.83
CA SER A 169 1.04 -8.19 -31.27
C SER A 169 0.83 -7.29 -30.07
N TRP A 170 1.30 -6.06 -30.15
CA TRP A 170 1.03 -5.02 -29.18
C TRP A 170 0.47 -3.77 -29.86
N LEU A 171 -0.39 -3.04 -29.15
CA LEU A 171 -0.98 -1.79 -29.61
C LEU A 171 -0.99 -0.80 -28.44
N LEU A 172 -0.41 0.38 -28.66
CA LEU A 172 -0.56 1.51 -27.74
C LEU A 172 -1.97 2.10 -27.93
N LYS A 173 -2.74 2.17 -26.86
CA LYS A 173 -4.13 2.67 -26.85
C LYS A 173 -4.26 4.10 -26.35
N GLY A 174 -3.39 4.48 -25.43
CA GLY A 174 -3.42 5.78 -24.78
C GLY A 174 -2.12 6.08 -24.06
N MET A 175 -1.83 7.38 -23.93
CA MET A 175 -0.67 7.90 -23.23
C MET A 175 -1.13 9.06 -22.36
N TYR A 176 -0.79 9.02 -21.09
CA TYR A 176 -1.28 9.94 -20.07
C TYR A 176 -0.11 10.47 -19.26
N VAL A 177 -0.19 11.73 -18.82
CA VAL A 177 0.84 12.36 -18.01
C VAL A 177 0.24 12.83 -16.69
N HIS A 178 0.89 12.49 -15.59
CA HIS A 178 0.54 12.99 -14.26
C HIS A 178 1.84 13.24 -13.48
N ASN A 179 2.01 14.45 -12.94
CA ASN A 179 3.21 14.90 -12.20
C ASN A 179 4.55 14.51 -12.88
N GLY A 180 4.63 14.68 -14.19
CA GLY A 180 5.85 14.39 -14.95
C GLY A 180 6.11 12.89 -15.20
N LYS A 181 5.21 12.00 -14.78
CA LYS A 181 5.26 10.57 -15.13
C LYS A 181 4.37 10.23 -16.31
N LEU A 182 4.83 9.27 -17.09
CA LEU A 182 4.12 8.75 -18.27
C LEU A 182 3.42 7.44 -17.93
N TYR A 183 2.11 7.39 -18.17
CA TYR A 183 1.29 6.19 -18.04
C TYR A 183 0.85 5.73 -19.43
N LEU A 184 1.12 4.46 -19.77
CA LEU A 184 0.85 3.88 -21.08
C LEU A 184 -0.22 2.80 -20.97
N ASP A 185 -1.31 2.93 -21.73
CA ASP A 185 -2.28 1.85 -21.93
C ASP A 185 -1.84 1.02 -23.14
N ILE A 186 -1.38 -0.20 -22.90
CA ILE A 186 -0.86 -1.11 -23.93
C ILE A 186 -1.73 -2.37 -23.97
N LYS A 187 -2.27 -2.68 -25.15
CA LYS A 187 -2.95 -3.95 -25.41
C LYS A 187 -1.96 -4.94 -25.97
N LEU A 188 -1.66 -5.98 -25.20
CA LEU A 188 -0.89 -7.13 -25.65
C LEU A 188 -1.82 -8.27 -26.09
N LYS A 189 -1.51 -8.93 -27.21
CA LYS A 189 -2.12 -10.20 -27.62
C LYS A 189 -1.01 -11.17 -28.01
N ASN A 190 -1.00 -12.35 -27.43
CA ASN A 190 -0.08 -13.42 -27.77
C ASN A 190 -0.83 -14.59 -28.42
N ARG A 191 -0.49 -14.90 -29.66
CA ARG A 191 -0.94 -16.07 -30.45
C ARG A 191 0.22 -16.99 -30.81
N SER A 192 1.40 -16.77 -30.23
CA SER A 192 2.55 -17.63 -30.42
C SER A 192 2.33 -18.97 -29.72
N ARG A 193 3.18 -19.96 -30.04
CA ARG A 193 3.21 -21.26 -29.34
C ARG A 193 4.09 -21.22 -28.09
N MET A 194 4.56 -20.05 -27.68
CA MET A 194 5.38 -19.90 -26.47
C MET A 194 4.46 -19.96 -25.24
N PRO A 195 4.83 -20.70 -24.19
CA PRO A 195 4.19 -20.58 -22.89
C PRO A 195 4.33 -19.14 -22.38
N PHE A 196 3.26 -18.58 -21.83
CA PHE A 196 3.30 -17.28 -21.15
C PHE A 196 2.32 -17.29 -19.98
N GLU A 197 2.72 -16.66 -18.88
CA GLU A 197 1.83 -16.27 -17.79
C GLU A 197 1.31 -14.85 -18.07
N VAL A 198 0.04 -14.59 -17.77
CA VAL A 198 -0.63 -13.28 -17.93
C VAL A 198 -0.97 -12.73 -16.56
#